data_AF-A0A954CDG3-F1
#
_entry.id   AF-A0A954CDG3-F1
#
_cell.length_a   1.000
_cell.length_b   1.000
_cell.length_c   1.000
_cell.angle_alpha   90.00
_cell.angle_beta   90.00
_cell.angle_gamma   90.00
#
_symmetry.space_group_name_H-M   'P 1'
#
loop_
_entity.id
_entity.type
_entity.pdbx_description
1 polymer ?
#
loop_
_entity_poly.entity_id
_entity_poly.type
_entity_poly.pdbx_seq_one_letter_code
_entity_poly.pdbx_strand_id
1 'polypeptide(L)' 'EADGLKLGKVAQPLRAALTGSTVSPGIFEVAAILGRDETLGRIADALSGEVRAPDVDSSH' A
#
# COMPACT_ATOMS: atom_id res chain seq x y z
N GLU A 1 -1.60 -18.10 -10.45
CA GLU A 1 -1.49 -16.62 -10.45
C GLU A 1 -2.45 -16.09 -11.50
N ALA A 2 -3.28 -15.10 -11.19
CA ALA A 2 -4.45 -14.72 -11.99
C ALA A 2 -4.12 -14.00 -13.31
N ASP A 3 -2.97 -13.34 -13.42
CA ASP A 3 -2.59 -12.52 -14.58
C ASP A 3 -1.19 -12.83 -15.14
N GLY A 4 -0.50 -13.87 -14.66
CA GLY A 4 0.89 -14.15 -15.03
C GLY A 4 1.91 -13.06 -14.62
N LEU A 5 1.47 -12.09 -13.83
CA LEU A 5 2.30 -11.01 -13.32
C LEU A 5 3.15 -11.49 -12.14
N LYS A 6 4.47 -11.45 -12.32
CA LYS A 6 5.42 -11.75 -11.25
C LYS A 6 5.36 -10.68 -10.18
N LEU A 7 5.49 -11.08 -8.92
CA LEU A 7 5.57 -10.17 -7.77
C LEU A 7 6.54 -9.01 -8.00
N GLY A 8 7.69 -9.26 -8.63
CA GLY A 8 8.68 -8.21 -8.95
C GLY A 8 8.14 -7.06 -9.81
N LYS A 9 7.13 -7.29 -10.66
CA LYS A 9 6.50 -6.24 -11.48
C LYS A 9 5.51 -5.39 -10.69
N VAL A 10 4.86 -5.96 -9.68
CA VAL A 10 3.86 -5.26 -8.85
C VAL A 10 4.44 -4.72 -7.55
N ALA A 11 5.61 -5.18 -7.12
CA ALA A 11 6.20 -4.84 -5.83
C ALA A 11 6.53 -3.35 -5.69
N GLN A 12 7.07 -2.69 -6.72
CA GLN A 12 7.38 -1.25 -6.65
C GLN A 12 6.10 -0.39 -6.56
N PRO A 13 5.08 -0.59 -7.43
CA PRO A 13 3.79 0.08 -7.26
C PRO A 13 3.16 -0.14 -5.88
N LEU A 14 3.20 -1.36 -5.36
CA LEU A 14 2.69 -1.66 -4.01
C LEU A 14 3.46 -0.89 -2.92
N ARG A 15 4.80 -0.84 -2.99
CA ARG A 15 5.60 -0.06 -2.04
C ARG A 15 5.23 1.42 -2.09
N ALA A 16 5.11 1.98 -3.28
CA ALA A 16 4.70 3.37 -3.44
C ALA A 16 3.33 3.64 -2.82
N ALA A 17 2.35 2.76 -3.05
CA ALA A 17 1.02 2.88 -2.47
C ALA A 17 1.02 2.74 -0.93
N LEU A 18 1.77 1.79 -0.38
CA LEU A 18 1.73 1.51 1.06
C LEU A 18 2.62 2.42 1.90
N THR A 19 3.75 2.90 1.35
CA THR A 19 4.76 3.66 2.13
C THR A 19 5.13 5.01 1.53
N GLY A 20 4.54 5.41 0.39
CA GLY A 20 4.92 6.66 -0.30
C GLY A 20 6.33 6.65 -0.90
N SER A 21 7.00 5.49 -0.95
CA SER A 21 8.37 5.32 -1.41
C SER A 21 8.51 4.04 -2.21
N THR A 22 9.39 4.01 -3.21
CA THR A 22 9.72 2.80 -3.97
C THR A 22 10.71 1.89 -3.23
N VAL A 23 11.35 2.42 -2.18
CA VAL A 23 12.24 1.71 -1.26
C VAL A 23 11.56 1.60 0.09
N SER A 24 11.37 0.38 0.57
CA SER A 24 10.73 0.09 1.85
C SER A 24 11.34 -1.18 2.47
N PRO A 25 11.10 -1.44 3.76
CA PRO A 25 11.21 -2.77 4.36
C PRO A 25 10.38 -3.81 3.58
N GLY A 26 10.39 -5.09 4.00
CA GLY A 26 9.65 -6.14 3.29
C GLY A 26 8.19 -5.73 3.05
N ILE A 27 7.72 -5.78 1.80
CA ILE A 27 6.36 -5.29 1.46
C ILE A 27 5.27 -6.04 2.26
N PHE A 28 5.53 -7.30 2.58
CA PHE A 28 4.66 -8.12 3.43
C PHE A 28 4.73 -7.72 4.91
N GLU A 29 5.88 -7.27 5.41
CA GLU A 29 6.01 -6.75 6.79
C GLU A 29 5.22 -5.45 6.93
N VAL A 30 5.35 -4.55 5.95
CA VAL A 30 4.57 -3.31 5.90
C VAL A 30 3.08 -3.62 5.92
N ALA A 31 2.60 -4.49 5.03
CA ALA A 31 1.20 -4.88 4.98
C ALA A 31 0.72 -5.54 6.30
N ALA A 32 1.56 -6.35 6.94
CA ALA A 32 1.26 -6.97 8.23
C ALA A 32 1.15 -5.94 9.37
N ILE A 33 2.00 -4.91 9.38
CA ILE A 33 1.95 -3.82 10.38
C ILE A 33 0.70 -2.96 10.19
N LEU A 34 0.36 -2.62 8.94
CA LEU A 34 -0.82 -1.82 8.62
C LEU A 34 -2.13 -2.58 8.87
N GLY A 35 -2.10 -3.91 8.74
CA GLY A 35 -3.30 -4.72 8.74
C GLY A 35 -4.05 -4.64 7.42
N ARG A 36 -5.10 -5.46 7.32
CA ARG A 36 -5.82 -5.71 6.06
C ARG A 36 -6.53 -4.47 5.53
N ASP A 37 -7.33 -3.82 6.36
CA ASP A 37 -8.23 -2.77 5.89
C ASP A 37 -7.47 -1.52 5.46
N GLU A 38 -6.44 -1.12 6.22
CA GLU A 38 -5.55 -0.02 5.84
C GLU A 38 -4.75 -0.32 4.57
N THR A 39 -4.23 -1.55 4.43
CA THR A 39 -3.53 -1.98 3.22
C THR A 39 -4.42 -1.87 1.98
N LEU A 40 -5.66 -2.36 2.08
CA LEU A 40 -6.62 -2.28 0.97
C LEU A 40 -7.06 -0.85 0.69
N GLY A 41 -7.27 -0.03 1.72
CA GLY A 41 -7.59 1.38 1.59
C GLY A 41 -6.53 2.14 0.80
N ARG A 42 -5.25 2.01 1.17
CA ARG A 42 -4.13 2.64 0.46
C ARG A 42 -4.00 2.19 -0.99
N ILE A 43 -4.27 0.91 -1.27
CA ILE A 43 -4.27 0.40 -2.65
C ILE A 43 -5.42 1.02 -3.45
N ALA A 44 -6.63 1.10 -2.87
CA ALA A 44 -7.78 1.73 -3.52
C ALA A 44 -7.56 3.22 -3.80
N ASP A 45 -6.97 3.93 -2.84
CA ASP A 45 -6.56 5.33 -2.95
C ASP A 45 -5.58 5.53 -4.11
N ALA A 46 -4.54 4.70 -4.18
CA ALA A 46 -3.55 4.72 -5.26
C ALA A 46 -4.15 4.38 -6.65
N LEU A 47 -5.19 3.54 -6.71
CA LEU A 47 -5.90 3.22 -7.95
C LEU A 47 -6.86 4.34 -8.38
N SER A 48 -7.44 5.07 -7.43
CA SER A 48 -8.41 6.14 -7.69
C SER A 48 -7.74 7.48 -7.98
N GLY A 49 -6.44 7.62 -7.69
CA GLY A 49 -5.68 8.87 -7.81
C GLY A 49 -5.94 9.85 -6.65
N GLU A 50 -6.75 9.45 -5.68
CA GLU A 50 -6.97 10.18 -4.45
C GLU A 50 -5.88 9.80 -3.45
N VAL A 51 -4.82 10.60 -3.36
CA VAL A 51 -3.94 10.53 -2.20
C VAL A 51 -4.73 11.08 -1.02
N ARG A 52 -5.47 10.24 -0.30
CA ARG A 52 -6.01 10.64 1.00
C ARG A 52 -4.80 10.94 1.89
N ALA A 53 -4.74 12.18 2.37
CA ALA A 53 -3.84 12.53 3.46
C ALA A 53 -4.03 11.52 4.58
N PRO A 54 -2.96 11.16 5.33
CA PRO A 54 -3.10 10.19 6.41
C PRO A 54 -4.27 10.61 7.27
N ASP A 55 -5.24 9.71 7.47
CA ASP A 55 -6.25 9.85 8.50
C ASP A 55 -5.46 9.97 9.81
N VAL A 56 -5.14 11.20 10.17
CA VAL A 56 -4.83 11.56 11.54
C VAL A 56 -6.06 11.13 12.28
N ASP A 57 -5.94 10.04 13.02
CA ASP A 57 -6.87 9.72 14.07
C ASP A 57 -6.86 10.91 15.02
N SER A 58 -7.82 11.79 14.71
CA SER A 58 -8.60 12.64 15.57
C SER A 58 -8.26 12.45 17.03
N SER A 59 -7.84 13.54 17.66
CA SER A 59 -7.97 13.77 19.09
C SER A 59 -9.15 12.99 19.69
N HIS A 60 -8.84 11.95 20.48
CA HIS A 60 -9.29 11.73 21.86
C HIS A 60 -8.34 10.78 22.59
#